data_AF-A0A3A2ZQQ5-F1
#
_entry.id   AF-A0A3A2ZQQ5-F1
#
_cell.length_a   1.000
_cell.length_b   1.000
_cell.length_c   1.000
_cell.angle_alpha   90.00
_cell.angle_beta   90.00
_cell.angle_gamma   90.00
#
_symmetry.space_group_name_H-M   'P 1'
#
loop_
_entity.id
_entity.type
_entity.pdbx_description
1 polymer ?
#
loop_
_entity_poly.entity_id
_entity_poly.type
_entity_poly.pdbx_seq_one_letter_code
_entity_poly.pdbx_strand_id
1 'polypeptide(L)'
;MIIAHVNDQQTGRADSLDETPFQTARREAREEIGLASSLPRPFSVEHLCELPASLAKTELVVRPCVALLHSYDSKTGENSDPEESLIPRLDAKEVAAVFTAPFHNFLRMTDDDVDKDRRKEGVNEGDPGDWYQGAWTEWHQSTWRMHQFFVPIRNGSVVKPRSKSRNQQQAVEQLQEQEETGLTRYRVFGMTARILVDVARVAYNEEPEFEHNSHFGDEELIGKLRRMGRLSEVRKASDELTRETMEKAAKLS
;
A
#
# COMPACT_ATOMS: atom_id res chain seq x y z
N MET A 1 -4.68 -8.24 -6.03
CA MET A 1 -4.89 -6.97 -5.31
C MET A 1 -4.17 -7.05 -3.98
N ILE A 2 -3.02 -6.39 -3.86
CA ILE A 2 -2.39 -6.15 -2.56
C ILE A 2 -3.04 -4.90 -2.00
N ILE A 3 -3.68 -5.00 -0.83
CA ILE A 3 -4.21 -3.82 -0.14
C ILE A 3 -3.02 -3.19 0.58
N ALA A 4 -2.31 -2.31 -0.12
CA ALA A 4 -1.23 -1.52 0.43
C ALA A 4 -1.77 -0.11 0.71
N HIS A 5 -1.90 0.17 1.99
CA HIS A 5 -2.59 1.31 2.59
C HIS A 5 -2.02 2.70 2.21
N VAL A 6 -2.86 3.75 2.20
CA VAL A 6 -2.51 5.16 1.95
C VAL A 6 -2.88 6.04 3.16
N ASN A 7 -1.85 6.63 3.79
CA ASN A 7 -1.81 7.79 4.69
C ASN A 7 -3.12 8.20 5.43
N ASP A 8 -3.34 7.67 6.63
CA ASP A 8 -3.45 8.48 7.86
C ASP A 8 -3.25 7.59 9.11
N GLN A 9 -2.90 8.18 10.26
CA GLN A 9 -2.41 7.48 11.47
C GLN A 9 -3.41 6.55 12.21
N GLN A 10 -4.54 6.13 11.62
CA GLN A 10 -5.61 5.42 12.35
C GLN A 10 -6.23 4.20 11.68
N THR A 11 -5.80 3.87 10.48
CA THR A 11 -6.37 2.81 9.64
C THR A 11 -5.65 1.47 9.87
N GLY A 12 -6.38 0.36 9.91
CA GLY A 12 -5.77 -0.97 10.02
C GLY A 12 -5.46 -1.46 11.44
N ARG A 13 -5.98 -0.84 12.49
CA ARG A 13 -5.64 -1.20 13.88
C ARG A 13 -6.41 -2.45 14.31
N ALA A 14 -5.73 -3.41 14.92
CA ALA A 14 -6.39 -4.55 15.54
C ALA A 14 -7.32 -4.11 16.70
N ASP A 15 -8.54 -4.61 16.72
CA ASP A 15 -9.54 -4.27 17.75
C ASP A 15 -9.25 -4.97 19.08
N SER A 16 -8.54 -6.11 19.02
CA SER A 16 -8.16 -6.90 20.18
C SER A 16 -6.85 -7.65 19.93
N LEU A 17 -6.24 -8.18 20.98
CA LEU A 17 -5.02 -9.00 20.88
C LEU A 17 -5.27 -10.38 20.25
N ASP A 18 -6.52 -10.83 20.20
CA ASP A 18 -6.92 -12.12 19.64
C ASP A 18 -7.27 -12.01 18.14
N GLU A 19 -7.41 -10.79 17.61
CA GLU A 19 -7.66 -10.57 16.18
C GLU A 19 -6.38 -10.87 15.38
N THR A 20 -6.46 -11.80 14.44
CA THR A 20 -5.29 -12.12 13.60
C THR A 20 -5.02 -10.98 12.61
N PRO A 21 -3.77 -10.81 12.15
CA PRO A 21 -3.44 -9.79 11.16
C PRO A 21 -4.33 -9.86 9.90
N PHE A 22 -4.60 -11.08 9.40
CA PHE A 22 -5.48 -11.25 8.26
C PHE A 22 -6.94 -10.89 8.57
N GLN A 23 -7.45 -11.18 9.77
CA GLN A 23 -8.81 -10.78 10.17
C GLN A 23 -8.94 -9.25 10.23
N THR A 24 -7.99 -8.58 10.87
CA THR A 24 -7.91 -7.11 10.90
C THR A 24 -7.88 -6.55 9.48
N ALA A 25 -6.99 -7.04 8.61
CA ALA A 25 -6.88 -6.58 7.23
C ALA A 25 -8.19 -6.78 6.44
N ARG A 26 -8.92 -7.88 6.67
CA ARG A 26 -10.21 -8.14 6.00
C ARG A 26 -11.34 -7.25 6.51
N ARG A 27 -11.37 -6.94 7.81
CA ARG A 27 -12.35 -6.01 8.39
C ARG A 27 -12.12 -4.60 7.85
N GLU A 28 -10.89 -4.14 7.87
CA GLU A 28 -10.49 -2.80 7.42
C GLU A 28 -10.74 -2.63 5.92
N ALA A 29 -10.38 -3.61 5.09
CA ALA A 29 -10.73 -3.59 3.67
C ALA A 29 -12.24 -3.53 3.39
N ARG A 30 -13.06 -4.10 4.29
CA ARG A 30 -14.52 -4.01 4.17
C ARG A 30 -15.02 -2.61 4.55
N GLU A 31 -14.45 -2.01 5.58
CA GLU A 31 -14.83 -0.68 6.08
C GLU A 31 -14.40 0.41 5.10
N GLU A 32 -13.15 0.38 4.66
CA GLU A 32 -12.52 1.41 3.82
C GLU A 32 -13.00 1.36 2.35
N ILE A 33 -12.97 0.17 1.72
CA ILE A 33 -13.20 0.02 0.28
C ILE A 33 -14.42 -0.84 -0.07
N GLY A 34 -15.16 -1.29 0.94
CA GLY A 34 -16.40 -2.05 0.75
C GLY A 34 -16.18 -3.50 0.31
N LEU A 35 -14.97 -4.05 0.49
CA LEU A 35 -14.63 -5.40 0.06
C LEU A 35 -15.33 -6.45 0.95
N ALA A 36 -16.48 -6.94 0.50
CA ALA A 36 -17.32 -7.83 1.29
C ALA A 36 -16.62 -9.15 1.68
N SER A 37 -17.05 -9.74 2.79
CA SER A 37 -16.60 -11.06 3.25
C SER A 37 -17.02 -12.18 2.28
N SER A 38 -18.21 -12.04 1.69
CA SER A 38 -18.71 -12.88 0.59
C SER A 38 -18.80 -12.02 -0.67
N LEU A 39 -17.95 -12.33 -1.65
CA LEU A 39 -17.99 -11.67 -2.95
C LEU A 39 -18.98 -12.38 -3.89
N PRO A 40 -19.57 -11.66 -4.86
CA PRO A 40 -20.33 -12.30 -5.92
C PRO A 40 -19.41 -13.23 -6.73
N ARG A 41 -19.96 -14.31 -7.28
CA ARG A 41 -19.21 -15.12 -8.25
C ARG A 41 -18.82 -14.27 -9.48
N PRO A 42 -17.69 -14.56 -10.14
CA PRO A 42 -16.72 -15.64 -9.84
C PRO A 42 -15.70 -15.27 -8.75
N PHE A 43 -15.87 -14.13 -8.08
CA PHE A 43 -14.83 -13.57 -7.23
C PHE A 43 -14.69 -14.28 -5.89
N SER A 44 -13.44 -14.44 -5.46
CA SER A 44 -13.11 -14.89 -4.10
C SER A 44 -11.76 -14.35 -3.67
N VAL A 45 -11.55 -14.21 -2.35
CA VAL A 45 -10.28 -13.76 -1.78
C VAL A 45 -9.61 -14.93 -1.11
N GLU A 46 -8.41 -15.28 -1.59
CA GLU A 46 -7.55 -16.30 -1.00
C GLU A 46 -6.42 -15.63 -0.23
N HIS A 47 -6.26 -15.98 1.05
CA HIS A 47 -5.11 -15.54 1.85
C HIS A 47 -3.88 -16.35 1.42
N LEU A 48 -2.81 -15.66 1.01
CA LEU A 48 -1.56 -16.30 0.61
C LEU A 48 -0.58 -16.36 1.77
N CYS A 49 -0.24 -15.21 2.35
CA CYS A 49 0.73 -15.13 3.43
C CYS A 49 0.70 -13.78 4.17
N GLU A 50 1.39 -13.74 5.30
CA GLU A 50 1.75 -12.53 6.03
C GLU A 50 3.26 -12.29 5.88
N LEU A 51 3.68 -11.08 5.52
CA LEU A 51 5.10 -10.72 5.44
C LEU A 51 5.65 -10.31 6.81
N PRO A 52 6.99 -10.25 6.98
CA PRO A 52 7.62 -9.61 8.13
C PRO A 52 7.07 -8.20 8.38
N ALA A 53 6.84 -7.86 9.65
CA ALA A 53 6.28 -6.56 10.01
C ALA A 53 7.23 -5.41 9.64
N SER A 54 6.68 -4.31 9.14
CA SER A 54 7.41 -3.07 8.86
C SER A 54 7.19 -2.05 9.96
N LEU A 55 8.22 -1.23 10.25
CA LEU A 55 8.16 -0.16 11.24
C LEU A 55 8.27 1.21 10.55
N ALA A 56 7.22 2.01 10.66
CA ALA A 56 7.24 3.39 10.19
C ALA A 56 7.99 4.31 11.17
N LYS A 57 8.48 5.45 10.64
CA LYS A 57 9.03 6.56 11.44
C LYS A 57 8.09 7.08 12.52
N THR A 58 6.79 6.93 12.29
CA THR A 58 5.71 7.31 13.22
C THR A 58 5.48 6.28 14.31
N GLU A 59 6.33 5.24 14.41
CA GLU A 59 6.26 4.14 15.39
C GLU A 59 5.09 3.19 15.16
N LEU A 60 4.45 3.30 14.00
CA LEU A 60 3.43 2.37 13.56
C LEU A 60 4.10 1.08 13.07
N VAL A 61 3.70 -0.04 13.65
CA VAL A 61 4.08 -1.38 13.19
C VAL A 61 2.96 -1.94 12.34
N VAL A 62 3.28 -2.36 11.13
CA VAL A 62 2.31 -2.95 10.19
C VAL A 62 2.74 -4.35 9.83
N ARG A 63 1.82 -5.32 9.94
CA ARG A 63 1.97 -6.68 9.43
C ARG A 63 1.28 -6.77 8.06
N PRO A 64 2.03 -6.81 6.94
CA PRO A 64 1.41 -6.87 5.63
C PRO A 64 0.77 -8.23 5.40
N CYS A 65 -0.47 -8.25 4.92
CA CYS A 65 -1.18 -9.47 4.53
C CYS A 65 -1.37 -9.48 3.01
N VAL A 66 -1.01 -10.58 2.36
CA VAL A 66 -1.10 -10.74 0.90
C VAL A 66 -2.24 -11.69 0.58
N ALA A 67 -3.10 -11.26 -0.33
CA ALA A 67 -4.23 -12.05 -0.79
C ALA A 67 -4.38 -12.00 -2.31
N LEU A 68 -4.83 -13.11 -2.88
CA LEU A 68 -5.21 -13.20 -4.28
C LEU A 68 -6.72 -12.96 -4.41
N LEU A 69 -7.08 -12.04 -5.31
CA LEU A 69 -8.46 -11.86 -5.73
C LEU A 69 -8.66 -12.70 -7.00
N HIS A 70 -9.33 -13.84 -6.85
CA HIS A 70 -9.72 -14.67 -7.97
C HIS A 70 -10.81 -13.98 -8.78
N SER A 71 -10.71 -14.04 -10.10
CA SER A 71 -11.68 -13.49 -11.07
C SER A 71 -12.24 -14.55 -12.01
N TYR A 72 -11.79 -15.80 -11.86
CA TYR A 72 -12.12 -16.91 -12.74
C TYR A 72 -12.67 -18.09 -11.94
N ASP A 73 -13.84 -18.61 -12.34
CA ASP A 73 -14.41 -19.84 -11.81
C ASP A 73 -14.15 -20.99 -12.80
N SER A 74 -13.26 -21.91 -12.41
CA SER A 74 -12.87 -23.06 -13.23
C SER A 74 -13.99 -24.08 -13.46
N LYS A 75 -15.06 -24.07 -12.65
CA LYS A 75 -16.19 -24.98 -12.78
C LYS A 75 -17.22 -24.49 -13.80
N THR A 76 -17.43 -23.18 -13.86
CA THR A 76 -18.41 -22.57 -14.77
C THR A 76 -17.76 -21.99 -16.03
N GLY A 77 -16.44 -21.75 -16.01
CA GLY A 77 -15.72 -21.04 -17.05
C GLY A 77 -15.94 -19.52 -17.03
N GLU A 78 -16.63 -19.00 -16.01
CA GLU A 78 -16.91 -17.58 -15.87
C GLU A 78 -15.64 -16.82 -15.52
N ASN A 79 -15.36 -15.74 -16.26
CA ASN A 79 -14.26 -14.82 -16.01
C ASN A 79 -14.82 -13.40 -16.01
N SER A 80 -14.47 -12.60 -15.01
CA SER A 80 -14.98 -11.24 -14.87
C SER A 80 -13.86 -10.30 -14.45
N ASP A 81 -13.76 -9.14 -15.11
CA ASP A 81 -12.78 -8.13 -14.72
C ASP A 81 -13.17 -7.52 -13.37
N PRO A 82 -12.33 -7.62 -12.32
CA PRO A 82 -12.61 -6.99 -11.03
C PRO A 82 -12.68 -5.47 -11.12
N GLU A 83 -11.96 -4.81 -12.03
CA GLU A 83 -11.99 -3.34 -12.15
C GLU A 83 -13.35 -2.83 -12.65
N GLU A 84 -14.01 -3.62 -13.51
CA GLU A 84 -15.34 -3.29 -14.03
C GLU A 84 -16.48 -3.83 -13.14
N SER A 85 -16.32 -5.04 -12.61
CA SER A 85 -17.41 -5.80 -11.99
C SER A 85 -17.45 -5.67 -10.46
N LEU A 86 -16.29 -5.50 -9.82
CA LEU A 86 -16.17 -5.25 -8.38
C LEU A 86 -15.92 -3.78 -8.13
N ILE A 87 -16.94 -2.96 -8.39
CA ILE A 87 -16.86 -1.52 -8.11
C ILE A 87 -16.74 -1.31 -6.58
N PRO A 88 -15.59 -0.82 -6.08
CA PRO A 88 -15.39 -0.55 -4.66
C PRO A 88 -16.42 0.44 -4.12
N ARG A 89 -16.85 0.23 -2.87
CA ARG A 89 -17.71 1.17 -2.14
C ARG A 89 -16.87 1.85 -1.08
N LEU A 90 -16.35 3.00 -1.44
CA LEU A 90 -15.37 3.72 -0.62
C LEU A 90 -16.05 4.46 0.53
N ASP A 91 -15.52 4.33 1.75
CA ASP A 91 -15.84 5.27 2.83
C ASP A 91 -15.10 6.58 2.57
N ALA A 92 -15.86 7.61 2.25
CA ALA A 92 -15.34 8.95 2.00
C ALA A 92 -14.66 9.60 3.22
N LYS A 93 -14.77 9.02 4.42
CA LYS A 93 -14.01 9.46 5.61
C LYS A 93 -12.55 9.04 5.56
N GLU A 94 -12.25 7.90 4.95
CA GLU A 94 -10.96 7.22 5.05
C GLU A 94 -10.28 7.08 3.69
N VAL A 95 -11.05 6.99 2.60
CA VAL A 95 -10.55 6.69 1.27
C VAL A 95 -11.00 7.74 0.25
N ALA A 96 -10.03 8.49 -0.28
CA ALA A 96 -10.28 9.51 -1.28
C ALA A 96 -10.34 8.95 -2.72
N ALA A 97 -9.59 7.88 -3.00
CA ALA A 97 -9.60 7.16 -4.27
C ALA A 97 -9.04 5.74 -4.11
N VAL A 98 -9.44 4.84 -5.01
CA VAL A 98 -8.82 3.53 -5.22
C VAL A 98 -8.35 3.44 -6.66
N PHE A 99 -7.13 2.95 -6.86
CA PHE A 99 -6.52 2.74 -8.17
C PHE A 99 -5.73 1.43 -8.17
N THR A 100 -5.44 0.92 -9.37
CA THR A 100 -4.62 -0.27 -9.58
C THR A 100 -3.31 0.09 -10.27
N ALA A 101 -2.31 -0.77 -10.10
CA ALA A 101 -1.00 -0.64 -10.74
C ALA A 101 -0.49 -2.04 -11.13
N PRO A 102 0.27 -2.17 -12.24
CA PRO A 102 0.90 -3.43 -12.60
C PRO A 102 1.87 -3.86 -11.52
N PHE A 103 1.61 -5.03 -10.92
CA PHE A 103 2.32 -5.44 -9.71
C PHE A 103 3.83 -5.69 -9.99
N HIS A 104 4.17 -6.21 -11.16
CA HIS A 104 5.56 -6.42 -11.58
C HIS A 104 6.35 -5.10 -11.64
N ASN A 105 5.71 -3.99 -12.04
CA ASN A 105 6.40 -2.70 -12.22
C ASN A 105 6.97 -2.14 -10.91
N PHE A 106 6.57 -2.63 -9.74
CA PHE A 106 7.24 -2.29 -8.47
C PHE A 106 8.68 -2.84 -8.37
N LEU A 107 9.18 -3.56 -9.38
CA LEU A 107 10.58 -3.96 -9.53
C LEU A 107 11.32 -3.18 -10.64
N ARG A 108 10.61 -2.35 -11.40
CA ARG A 108 11.13 -1.67 -12.61
C ARG A 108 11.47 -0.21 -12.34
N MET A 109 12.50 0.31 -13.03
CA MET A 109 12.81 1.74 -13.03
C MET A 109 11.83 2.56 -13.89
N THR A 110 11.23 1.93 -14.90
CA THR A 110 10.30 2.55 -15.85
C THR A 110 8.93 1.91 -15.80
N ASP A 111 7.90 2.66 -16.18
CA ASP A 111 6.59 2.07 -16.42
C ASP A 111 6.62 1.26 -17.73
N ASP A 112 6.55 -0.06 -17.61
CA ASP A 112 6.55 -0.98 -18.76
C ASP A 112 5.16 -1.15 -19.39
N ASP A 113 4.10 -0.78 -18.66
CA ASP A 113 2.71 -1.00 -19.07
C ASP A 113 2.14 0.20 -19.83
N VAL A 114 2.98 0.87 -20.60
CA VAL A 114 2.53 1.97 -21.41
C VAL A 114 1.66 1.44 -22.52
N ASP A 115 0.39 1.81 -22.51
CA ASP A 115 -0.49 1.60 -23.64
C ASP A 115 -0.01 2.48 -24.82
N LYS A 116 0.72 1.85 -25.73
CA LYS A 116 1.27 2.49 -26.93
C LYS A 116 0.17 2.99 -27.87
N ASP A 117 -1.04 2.46 -27.77
CA ASP A 117 -2.17 2.90 -28.59
C ASP A 117 -2.87 4.11 -27.96
N ARG A 118 -3.02 4.18 -26.63
CA ARG A 118 -3.50 5.40 -25.94
C ARG A 118 -2.61 6.61 -26.10
N ARG A 119 -1.28 6.43 -26.15
CA ARG A 119 -0.36 7.54 -26.49
C ARG A 119 -0.60 8.11 -27.88
N LYS A 120 -1.02 7.28 -28.84
CA LYS A 120 -1.36 7.74 -30.20
C LYS A 120 -2.68 8.52 -30.20
N GLU A 121 -3.57 8.26 -29.25
CA GLU A 121 -4.82 8.98 -29.04
C GLU A 121 -4.64 10.32 -28.28
N GLY A 122 -3.40 10.70 -27.95
CA GLY A 122 -3.09 12.00 -27.34
C GLY A 122 -3.33 12.07 -25.83
N VAL A 123 -3.53 10.94 -25.16
CA VAL A 123 -3.61 10.90 -23.69
C VAL A 123 -2.21 11.09 -23.10
N ASN A 124 -2.02 12.17 -22.32
CA ASN A 124 -0.75 12.47 -21.67
C ASN A 124 -0.61 11.69 -20.36
N GLU A 125 -0.07 10.47 -20.44
CA GLU A 125 0.26 9.62 -19.28
C GLU A 125 1.65 9.94 -18.68
N GLY A 126 2.31 11.00 -19.17
CA GLY A 126 3.66 11.42 -18.77
C GLY A 126 4.79 10.54 -19.34
N ASP A 127 6.04 10.81 -18.94
CA ASP A 127 7.22 10.01 -19.33
C ASP A 127 7.34 8.75 -18.46
N PRO A 128 7.39 7.52 -19.01
CA PRO A 128 7.61 6.29 -18.23
C PRO A 128 8.82 6.32 -17.33
N GLY A 129 9.84 7.12 -17.67
CA GLY A 129 11.02 7.34 -16.85
C GLY A 129 10.72 7.94 -15.48
N ASP A 130 9.56 8.59 -15.32
CA ASP A 130 9.13 9.16 -14.05
C ASP A 130 8.49 8.13 -13.10
N TRP A 131 8.38 6.86 -13.51
CA TRP A 131 7.71 5.82 -12.72
C TRP A 131 8.33 5.65 -11.33
N TYR A 132 9.65 5.70 -11.21
CA TYR A 132 10.35 5.43 -9.95
C TYR A 132 11.35 6.52 -9.58
N GLN A 133 11.34 6.90 -8.31
CA GLN A 133 12.39 7.68 -7.67
C GLN A 133 12.76 7.04 -6.33
N GLY A 134 14.05 6.99 -6.03
CA GLY A 134 14.55 6.44 -4.78
C GLY A 134 15.66 7.27 -4.17
N ALA A 135 15.69 7.33 -2.84
CA ALA A 135 16.78 7.96 -2.11
C ALA A 135 17.13 7.14 -0.86
N TRP A 136 18.43 6.97 -0.61
CA TRP A 136 18.87 6.50 0.71
C TRP A 136 18.55 7.57 1.73
N THR A 137 17.80 7.18 2.76
CA THR A 137 17.55 8.01 3.91
C THR A 137 18.31 7.39 5.09
N GLU A 138 18.85 8.22 5.96
CA GLU A 138 19.35 7.75 7.25
C GLU A 138 18.19 7.83 8.25
N TRP A 139 17.91 6.73 8.94
CA TRP A 139 16.99 6.74 10.06
C TRP A 139 17.62 6.02 11.25
N HIS A 140 18.01 6.83 12.23
CA HIS A 140 18.65 6.41 13.46
C HIS A 140 19.73 5.32 13.27
N GLN A 141 20.72 5.61 12.43
CA GLN A 141 21.87 4.74 12.09
C GLN A 141 21.56 3.52 11.21
N SER A 142 20.29 3.27 10.86
CA SER A 142 19.94 2.31 9.80
C SER A 142 19.71 3.06 8.50
N THR A 143 20.34 2.60 7.42
CA THR A 143 20.06 3.08 6.07
C THR A 143 18.86 2.34 5.53
N TRP A 144 17.89 3.10 5.07
CA TRP A 144 16.65 2.59 4.53
C TRP A 144 16.38 3.31 3.23
N ARG A 145 15.97 2.55 2.22
CA ARG A 145 15.68 3.09 0.91
C ARG A 145 14.27 3.65 0.93
N MET A 146 14.16 4.96 0.72
CA MET A 146 12.87 5.60 0.48
C MET A 146 12.50 5.41 -0.97
N HIS A 147 11.51 4.53 -1.22
CA HIS A 147 10.95 4.29 -2.54
C HIS A 147 9.78 5.23 -2.82
N GLN A 148 9.68 5.70 -4.05
CA GLN A 148 8.57 6.49 -4.55
C GLN A 148 8.21 5.99 -5.95
N PHE A 149 6.95 5.63 -6.14
CA PHE A 149 6.40 5.23 -7.43
C PHE A 149 5.32 6.22 -7.84
N PHE A 150 5.26 6.53 -9.13
CA PHE A 150 4.31 7.48 -9.70
C PHE A 150 3.41 6.74 -10.69
N VAL A 151 2.25 6.29 -10.20
CA VAL A 151 1.30 5.47 -10.93
C VAL A 151 0.43 6.34 -11.84
N PRO A 152 0.40 6.09 -13.16
CA PRO A 152 -0.46 6.84 -14.08
C PRO A 152 -1.94 6.80 -13.70
N ILE A 153 -2.59 7.95 -13.77
CA ILE A 153 -4.04 8.08 -13.61
C ILE A 153 -4.67 7.72 -14.95
N ARG A 154 -5.25 6.52 -15.04
CA ARG A 154 -5.95 6.05 -16.25
C ARG A 154 -7.46 6.22 -16.05
N ASN A 155 -8.11 6.85 -17.04
CA ASN A 155 -9.57 6.96 -17.03
C ASN A 155 -10.21 5.56 -17.01
N GLY A 156 -11.09 5.32 -16.04
CA GLY A 156 -11.77 4.03 -15.84
C GLY A 156 -11.16 3.11 -14.79
N SER A 157 -9.89 3.27 -14.40
CA SER A 157 -9.24 2.44 -13.37
C SER A 157 -9.20 3.08 -11.98
N VAL A 158 -9.69 4.33 -11.88
CA VAL A 158 -9.75 5.07 -10.62
C VAL A 158 -11.19 5.18 -10.15
N VAL A 159 -11.46 4.66 -8.96
CA VAL A 159 -12.76 4.73 -8.31
C VAL A 159 -12.71 5.76 -7.19
N LYS A 160 -13.68 6.68 -7.17
CA LYS A 160 -13.79 7.76 -6.18
C LYS A 160 -15.11 7.64 -5.41
N PRO A 161 -15.17 7.99 -4.11
CA PRO A 161 -16.39 7.91 -3.34
C PRO A 161 -17.48 8.86 -3.89
N ARG A 162 -18.75 8.44 -3.82
CA ARG A 162 -19.90 9.33 -4.04
C ARG A 162 -20.21 10.05 -2.72
N SER A 163 -19.69 11.27 -2.55
CA SER A 163 -19.80 12.04 -1.30
C SER A 163 -21.26 12.26 -0.84
N LYS A 164 -21.47 12.26 0.49
CA LYS A 164 -22.70 12.72 1.16
C LYS A 164 -22.46 13.87 2.16
N SER A 165 -21.22 14.35 2.36
CA SER A 165 -20.86 15.33 3.40
C SER A 165 -19.88 16.42 2.92
N ARG A 166 -19.99 17.63 3.49
CA ARG A 166 -19.31 18.88 3.06
C ARG A 166 -17.77 18.85 3.16
N ASN A 167 -17.20 18.34 4.25
CA ASN A 167 -15.73 18.31 4.41
C ASN A 167 -15.08 17.27 3.48
N GLN A 168 -15.83 16.23 3.09
CA GLN A 168 -15.39 15.16 2.21
C GLN A 168 -15.46 15.57 0.74
N GLN A 169 -16.38 16.49 0.41
CA GLN A 169 -16.37 17.16 -0.88
C GLN A 169 -15.01 17.83 -1.10
N GLN A 170 -14.42 18.49 -0.10
CA GLN A 170 -13.15 19.19 -0.29
C GLN A 170 -11.98 18.29 -0.68
N ALA A 171 -11.78 17.11 -0.07
CA ALA A 171 -10.65 16.24 -0.43
C ALA A 171 -10.82 15.63 -1.83
N VAL A 172 -12.04 15.21 -2.17
CA VAL A 172 -12.36 14.67 -3.51
C VAL A 172 -12.30 15.78 -4.56
N GLU A 173 -12.85 16.97 -4.27
CA GLU A 173 -12.80 18.16 -5.11
C GLU A 173 -11.36 18.62 -5.31
N GLN A 174 -10.53 18.66 -4.26
CA GLN A 174 -9.10 18.99 -4.40
C GLN A 174 -8.36 17.99 -5.29
N LEU A 175 -8.64 16.69 -5.17
CA LEU A 175 -8.06 15.69 -6.07
C LEU A 175 -8.55 15.87 -7.52
N GLN A 176 -9.83 16.18 -7.71
CA GLN A 176 -10.39 16.48 -9.04
C GLN A 176 -9.78 17.75 -9.63
N GLU A 177 -9.68 18.84 -8.87
CA GLU A 177 -9.02 20.07 -9.26
C GLU A 177 -7.54 19.83 -9.60
N GLN A 178 -6.83 19.00 -8.83
CA GLN A 178 -5.45 18.63 -9.12
C GLN A 178 -5.34 17.89 -10.46
N GLU A 179 -6.24 16.94 -10.73
CA GLU A 179 -6.28 16.22 -12.01
C GLU A 179 -6.61 17.16 -13.18
N GLU A 180 -7.59 18.07 -13.00
CA GLU A 180 -7.94 19.08 -14.01
C GLU A 180 -6.81 20.09 -14.25
N THR A 181 -6.01 20.39 -13.23
CA THR A 181 -4.84 21.28 -13.31
C THR A 181 -3.56 20.57 -13.76
N GLY A 182 -3.63 19.27 -14.05
CA GLY A 182 -2.56 18.52 -14.73
C GLY A 182 -1.84 17.47 -13.89
N LEU A 183 -2.39 17.05 -12.74
CA LEU A 183 -1.92 15.85 -12.03
C LEU A 183 -2.21 14.62 -12.89
N THR A 184 -1.16 13.96 -13.36
CA THR A 184 -1.27 12.77 -14.22
C THR A 184 -0.91 11.47 -13.51
N ARG A 185 -0.40 11.53 -12.26
CA ARG A 185 0.10 10.36 -11.53
C ARG A 185 -0.17 10.43 -10.02
N TYR A 186 -0.55 9.30 -9.43
CA TYR A 186 -0.59 9.11 -7.99
C TYR A 186 0.75 8.64 -7.45
N ARG A 187 1.15 9.19 -6.29
CA ARG A 187 2.42 8.84 -5.65
C ARG A 187 2.23 7.77 -4.59
N VAL A 188 2.90 6.63 -4.74
CA VAL A 188 3.02 5.57 -3.74
C VAL A 188 4.41 5.66 -3.11
N PHE A 189 4.50 5.91 -1.81
CA PHE A 189 5.79 6.16 -1.16
C PHE A 189 5.83 5.63 0.29
N GLY A 190 7.00 5.73 0.92
CA GLY A 190 7.17 5.39 2.33
C GLY A 190 7.04 3.89 2.59
N MET A 191 6.41 3.54 3.71
CA MET A 191 6.25 2.15 4.15
C MET A 191 5.46 1.32 3.12
N THR A 192 4.43 1.89 2.51
CA THR A 192 3.61 1.24 1.48
C THR A 192 4.44 0.84 0.27
N ALA A 193 5.28 1.75 -0.23
CA ALA A 193 6.17 1.46 -1.36
C ALA A 193 7.19 0.37 -1.03
N ARG A 194 7.77 0.38 0.18
CA ARG A 194 8.69 -0.66 0.63
C ARG A 194 8.01 -2.03 0.74
N ILE A 195 6.81 -2.09 1.31
CA ILE A 195 6.01 -3.33 1.38
C ILE A 195 5.74 -3.87 -0.03
N LEU A 196 5.37 -3.01 -0.98
CA LEU A 196 5.09 -3.44 -2.37
C LEU A 196 6.32 -3.99 -3.07
N VAL A 197 7.49 -3.37 -2.89
CA VAL A 197 8.79 -3.88 -3.38
C VAL A 197 9.07 -5.26 -2.76
N ASP A 198 8.96 -5.38 -1.45
CA ASP A 198 9.21 -6.63 -0.71
C ASP A 198 8.29 -7.76 -1.20
N VAL A 199 6.99 -7.50 -1.38
CA VAL A 199 6.05 -8.51 -1.88
C VAL A 199 6.35 -8.86 -3.33
N ALA A 200 6.68 -7.89 -4.19
CA ALA A 200 6.98 -8.14 -5.60
C ALA A 200 8.22 -9.01 -5.75
N ARG A 201 9.26 -8.76 -4.96
CA ARG A 201 10.49 -9.57 -4.93
C ARG A 201 10.18 -11.03 -4.61
N VAL A 202 9.34 -11.27 -3.60
CA VAL A 202 8.93 -12.64 -3.22
C VAL A 202 8.06 -13.28 -4.31
N ALA A 203 7.08 -12.53 -4.85
CA ALA A 203 6.12 -13.07 -5.80
C ALA A 203 6.74 -13.44 -7.16
N TYR A 204 7.66 -12.61 -7.66
CA TYR A 204 8.31 -12.80 -8.96
C TYR A 204 9.68 -13.48 -8.85
N ASN A 205 10.21 -13.65 -7.63
CA ASN A 205 11.56 -14.17 -7.39
C ASN A 205 12.61 -13.39 -8.23
N GLU A 206 12.47 -12.06 -8.23
CA GLU A 206 13.26 -11.12 -9.02
C GLU A 206 13.68 -9.95 -8.13
N GLU A 207 14.93 -9.50 -8.26
CA GLU A 207 15.43 -8.32 -7.56
C GLU A 207 15.08 -7.04 -8.33
N PRO A 208 14.80 -5.91 -7.66
CA PRO A 208 14.48 -4.66 -8.33
C PRO A 208 15.66 -4.13 -9.14
N GLU A 209 15.38 -3.40 -10.22
CA GLU A 209 16.37 -2.72 -11.06
C GLU A 209 17.10 -1.58 -10.34
N PHE A 210 16.62 -1.21 -9.16
CA PHE A 210 17.12 -0.12 -8.34
C PHE A 210 17.63 -0.59 -6.97
N GLU A 211 18.36 0.30 -6.30
CA GLU A 211 18.82 0.09 -4.93
C GLU A 211 17.64 -0.15 -3.97
N HIS A 212 17.79 -1.10 -3.06
CA HIS A 212 16.76 -1.54 -2.11
C HIS A 212 17.40 -2.10 -0.83
N ASN A 213 16.60 -2.28 0.22
CA ASN A 213 17.04 -2.97 1.44
C ASN A 213 17.14 -4.49 1.18
N SER A 214 18.25 -5.12 1.59
CA SER A 214 18.47 -6.54 1.33
C SER A 214 17.51 -7.48 2.09
N HIS A 215 16.94 -7.01 3.21
CA HIS A 215 16.04 -7.77 4.07
C HIS A 215 14.59 -7.31 3.94
N PHE A 216 13.66 -8.21 4.27
CA PHE A 216 12.22 -7.96 4.31
C PHE A 216 11.78 -7.45 5.68
N GLY A 217 10.97 -6.39 5.71
CA GLY A 217 10.44 -5.80 6.96
C GLY A 217 11.52 -5.45 8.00
N ASP A 218 11.11 -5.31 9.26
CA ASP A 218 11.91 -4.77 10.36
C ASP A 218 11.72 -5.57 11.68
N GLU A 219 11.38 -6.87 11.59
CA GLU A 219 11.08 -7.75 12.75
C GLU A 219 12.14 -7.74 13.84
N GLU A 220 13.41 -7.80 13.44
CA GLU A 220 14.52 -7.81 14.39
C GLU A 220 14.55 -6.52 15.22
N LEU A 221 14.40 -5.37 14.55
CA LEU A 221 14.35 -4.06 15.19
C LEU A 221 13.12 -3.94 16.09
N ILE A 222 11.94 -4.34 15.61
CA ILE A 222 10.69 -4.35 16.38
C ILE A 222 10.87 -5.20 17.66
N GLY A 223 11.47 -6.40 17.54
CA GLY A 223 11.77 -7.27 18.66
C GLY A 223 12.69 -6.63 19.69
N LYS A 224 13.76 -5.95 19.23
CA LYS A 224 14.69 -5.21 20.11
C LYS A 224 13.99 -4.06 20.83
N LEU A 225 13.17 -3.28 20.13
CA LEU A 225 12.38 -2.18 20.71
C LEU A 225 11.40 -2.70 21.77
N ARG A 226 10.71 -3.81 21.52
CA ARG A 226 9.83 -4.45 22.50
C ARG A 226 10.59 -4.92 23.74
N ARG A 227 11.79 -5.50 23.61
CA ARG A 227 12.64 -5.88 24.75
C ARG A 227 13.04 -4.68 25.61
N MET A 228 13.11 -3.49 25.02
CA MET A 228 13.36 -2.23 25.74
C MET A 228 12.10 -1.60 26.37
N GLY A 229 10.94 -2.27 26.28
CA GLY A 229 9.67 -1.74 26.77
C GLY A 229 9.05 -0.67 25.87
N ARG A 230 9.48 -0.57 24.60
CA ARG A 230 8.89 0.32 23.58
C ARG A 230 7.82 -0.42 22.77
N LEU A 231 7.04 0.32 21.99
CA LEU A 231 5.93 -0.19 21.16
C LEU A 231 4.86 -0.91 21.99
N SER A 232 4.52 -0.34 23.15
CA SER A 232 3.47 -0.86 24.02
C SER A 232 2.08 -0.52 23.47
N GLU A 233 1.05 -1.23 23.94
CA GLU A 233 -0.34 -1.07 23.49
C GLU A 233 -0.88 0.36 23.69
N VAL A 234 -0.44 1.03 24.75
CA VAL A 234 -0.81 2.42 25.07
C VAL A 234 0.39 3.31 24.86
N ARG A 235 0.34 4.16 23.82
CA ARG A 235 1.38 5.13 23.55
C ARG A 235 1.45 6.18 24.66
N LYS A 236 2.62 6.33 25.29
CA LYS A 236 2.92 7.42 26.21
C LYS A 236 3.73 8.49 25.49
N ALA A 237 3.65 9.74 25.94
CA ALA A 237 4.47 10.82 25.39
C ALA A 237 5.98 10.57 25.54
N SER A 238 6.39 9.77 26.51
CA SER A 238 7.78 9.31 26.70
C SER A 238 8.22 8.24 25.71
N ASP A 239 7.30 7.69 24.91
CA ASP A 239 7.56 6.58 24.00
C ASP A 239 7.97 7.08 22.60
N GLU A 240 8.53 8.29 22.48
CA GLU A 240 9.13 8.78 21.23
C GLU A 240 10.48 8.10 20.95
N LEU A 241 10.66 7.53 19.77
CA LEU A 241 11.84 6.79 19.32
C LEU A 241 12.91 7.80 18.99
N THR A 242 13.67 8.18 20.02
CA THR A 242 14.83 9.04 19.86
C THR A 242 15.99 8.27 19.22
N ARG A 243 16.95 9.03 18.66
CA ARG A 243 18.22 8.47 18.17
C ARG A 243 18.91 7.60 19.21
N GLU A 244 18.95 8.03 20.48
CA GLU A 244 19.53 7.24 21.57
C GLU A 244 18.79 5.92 21.83
N THR A 245 17.46 5.91 21.69
CA THR A 245 16.66 4.70 21.85
C THR A 245 17.03 3.66 20.79
N MET A 246 17.13 4.11 19.55
CA MET A 246 17.50 3.26 18.41
C MET A 246 18.95 2.79 18.48
N GLU A 247 19.87 3.63 18.96
CA GLU A 247 21.27 3.25 19.23
C GLU A 247 21.38 2.16 20.31
N LYS A 248 20.56 2.24 21.36
CA LYS A 248 20.46 1.20 22.37
C LYS A 248 19.85 -0.08 21.80
N ALA A 249 18.83 0.04 20.95
CA ALA A 249 18.22 -1.09 20.27
C ALA A 249 19.23 -1.82 19.37
N ALA A 250 20.00 -1.10 18.56
CA ALA A 250 21.01 -1.68 17.67
C ALA A 250 22.10 -2.49 18.39
N LYS A 251 22.45 -2.11 19.63
CA LYS A 251 23.45 -2.78 20.47
C LYS A 251 22.93 -3.99 21.23
N LEU A 252 21.61 -4.20 21.27
CA LEU A 252 21.03 -5.40 21.86
C LEU A 252 21.23 -6.58 20.91
N SER A 253 21.95 -7.60 21.37
CA SER A 253 22.05 -8.91 20.74
C SER A 253 20.75 -9.69 20.85
#